data_AF-A0A1M5CAS9-F1
#
_entry.id   AF-A0A1M5CAS9-F1
#
_cell.length_a   1.000
_cell.length_b   1.000
_cell.length_c   1.000
_cell.angle_alpha   90.00
_cell.angle_beta   90.00
_cell.angle_gamma   90.00
#
_symmetry.space_group_name_H-M   'P 1'
#
loop_
_entity.id
_entity.type
_entity.pdbx_description
1 polymer ?
#
loop_
_entity_poly.entity_id
_entity_poly.type
_entity_poly.pdbx_seq_one_letter_code
_entity_poly.pdbx_strand_id
1 'polypeptide(L)'
;MQEQARPDGGDTLQPAEVLVMTMAHENRHIHRGRILALRFQPFDRGIFRLMQILVDEGMQRLERLHRLAQRLQCPDLLATVNKEPTRIDPHNHFFVIDRLMACVALSQALQEEGEALNFYSQLCRASRPDEVGALLDEFAEQRLIHCQILQECRQRLQLAA
;
A
#
# COMPACT_ATOMS: atom_id res chain seq x y z
N MET A 1 -7.11 1.30 51.45
CA MET A 1 -8.05 1.05 50.33
C MET A 1 -8.06 2.30 49.47
N GLN A 2 -7.49 2.24 48.27
CA GLN A 2 -7.58 3.27 47.25
C GLN A 2 -7.86 2.55 45.94
N GLU A 3 -9.01 2.81 45.35
CA GLU A 3 -9.45 2.19 44.10
C GLU A 3 -9.22 3.22 42.99
N GLN A 4 -8.08 3.11 42.30
CA GLN A 4 -7.73 4.04 41.24
C GLN A 4 -8.03 3.44 39.86
N ALA A 5 -8.96 4.11 39.18
CA ALA A 5 -9.31 4.06 37.77
C ALA A 5 -8.51 3.09 36.88
N ARG A 6 -9.20 2.07 36.40
CA ARG A 6 -8.85 1.29 35.20
C ARG A 6 -8.62 2.24 34.01
N PRO A 7 -7.43 2.26 33.37
CA PRO A 7 -7.21 3.03 32.15
C PRO A 7 -7.85 2.30 30.97
N ASP A 8 -9.15 2.47 30.77
CA ASP A 8 -9.89 1.98 29.59
C ASP A 8 -9.69 2.96 28.41
N GLY A 9 -8.42 3.25 28.12
CA GLY A 9 -7.98 4.08 27.00
C GLY A 9 -7.29 3.20 25.98
N GLY A 10 -7.87 3.07 24.78
CA GLY A 10 -7.15 2.48 23.65
C GLY A 10 -5.98 3.37 23.28
N ASP A 11 -4.75 2.85 23.41
CA ASP A 11 -3.53 3.62 23.16
C ASP A 11 -3.57 4.23 21.75
N THR A 12 -3.71 5.56 21.71
CA THR A 12 -3.74 6.32 20.46
C THR A 12 -2.30 6.56 20.04
N LEU A 13 -1.92 6.01 18.88
CA LEU A 13 -0.56 6.02 18.38
C LEU A 13 -0.02 7.44 18.24
N GLN A 14 1.26 7.63 18.52
CA GLN A 14 1.91 8.93 18.34
C GLN A 14 2.06 9.21 16.83
N PRO A 15 1.90 10.48 16.38
CA PRO A 15 2.08 10.87 14.97
C PRO A 15 3.36 10.33 14.32
N ALA A 16 4.47 10.26 15.07
CA ALA A 16 5.73 9.69 14.60
C ALA A 16 5.68 8.18 14.33
N GLU A 17 5.00 7.40 15.18
CA GLU A 17 4.84 5.95 15.03
C GLU A 17 3.97 5.63 13.80
N VAL A 18 2.86 6.36 13.68
CA VAL A 18 1.93 6.32 12.53
C VAL A 18 2.68 6.61 11.23
N LEU A 19 3.52 7.64 11.20
CA LEU A 19 4.36 7.96 10.05
C LEU A 19 5.33 6.83 9.69
N VAL A 20 6.07 6.26 10.66
CA VAL A 20 6.99 5.12 10.40
C VAL A 20 6.22 3.94 9.79
N MET A 21 5.10 3.55 10.39
CA MET A 21 4.29 2.43 9.92
C MET A 21 3.81 2.67 8.48
N THR A 22 3.29 3.87 8.20
CA THR A 22 2.77 4.22 6.87
C THR A 22 3.88 4.30 5.82
N MET A 23 5.04 4.86 6.16
CA MET A 23 6.17 4.99 5.25
C MET A 23 6.81 3.63 4.92
N ALA A 24 6.92 2.73 5.90
CA ALA A 24 7.31 1.34 5.64
C ALA A 24 6.28 0.63 4.74
N HIS A 25 4.98 0.87 4.98
CA HIS A 25 3.89 0.28 4.20
C HIS A 25 3.91 0.71 2.72
N GLU A 26 3.98 2.01 2.43
CA GLU A 26 4.02 2.49 1.04
C GLU A 26 5.27 2.02 0.30
N ASN A 27 6.44 1.97 0.95
CA ASN A 27 7.65 1.42 0.31
C ASN A 27 7.50 -0.06 -0.08
N ARG A 28 6.80 -0.86 0.75
CA ARG A 28 6.49 -2.25 0.42
C ARG A 28 5.58 -2.35 -0.81
N HIS A 29 4.52 -1.55 -0.88
CA HIS A 29 3.62 -1.53 -2.04
C HIS A 29 4.29 -1.00 -3.31
N ILE A 30 5.08 0.07 -3.23
CA ILE A 30 5.87 0.60 -4.36
C ILE A 30 6.79 -0.48 -4.93
N HIS A 31 7.49 -1.22 -4.06
CA HIS A 31 8.40 -2.29 -4.47
C HIS A 31 7.65 -3.45 -5.15
N ARG A 32 6.56 -3.93 -4.54
CA ARG A 32 5.73 -5.01 -5.12
C ARG A 32 5.05 -4.59 -6.43
N GLY A 33 4.49 -3.39 -6.51
CA GLY A 33 3.88 -2.84 -7.73
C GLY A 33 4.87 -2.72 -8.89
N ARG A 34 6.12 -2.32 -8.62
CA ARG A 34 7.20 -2.29 -9.63
C ARG A 34 7.52 -3.68 -10.17
N ILE A 35 7.61 -4.68 -9.29
CA ILE A 35 7.80 -6.07 -9.70
C ILE A 35 6.61 -6.51 -10.56
N LEU A 36 5.38 -6.29 -10.09
CA LEU A 36 4.16 -6.68 -10.79
C LEU A 36 4.04 -6.06 -12.18
N ALA A 37 4.39 -4.77 -12.33
CA ALA A 37 4.49 -4.11 -13.64
C ALA A 37 5.44 -4.88 -14.57
N LEU A 38 6.67 -5.16 -14.13
CA LEU A 38 7.64 -5.92 -14.92
C LEU A 38 7.13 -7.32 -15.31
N ARG A 39 6.37 -8.00 -14.44
CA ARG A 39 5.75 -9.30 -14.76
C ARG A 39 4.74 -9.20 -15.91
N PHE A 40 4.00 -8.09 -16.02
CA PHE A 40 3.01 -7.85 -17.08
C PHE A 40 3.58 -7.30 -18.38
N GLN A 41 4.79 -6.75 -18.38
CA GLN A 41 5.42 -6.08 -19.54
C GLN A 41 5.35 -6.85 -20.88
N PRO A 42 5.56 -8.18 -20.97
CA PRO A 42 5.47 -8.91 -22.24
C PRO A 42 4.06 -9.40 -22.59
N PHE A 43 3.10 -9.34 -21.65
CA PHE A 43 1.74 -9.87 -21.82
C PHE A 43 0.72 -8.77 -22.18
N ASP A 44 0.64 -7.71 -21.37
CA ASP A 44 -0.34 -6.64 -21.55
C ASP A 44 0.29 -5.28 -21.21
N ARG A 45 0.46 -4.45 -22.25
CA ARG A 45 1.05 -3.11 -22.15
C ARG A 45 0.14 -2.10 -21.44
N GLY A 46 -1.17 -2.33 -21.41
CA GLY A 46 -2.15 -1.55 -20.67
C GLY A 46 -2.05 -1.83 -19.17
N ILE A 47 -2.06 -3.11 -18.78
CA ILE A 47 -1.87 -3.52 -17.37
C ILE A 47 -0.49 -3.10 -16.87
N PHE A 48 0.57 -3.28 -17.67
CA PHE A 48 1.92 -2.76 -17.35
C PHE A 48 1.90 -1.27 -17.00
N ARG A 49 1.30 -0.43 -17.87
CA ARG A 49 1.20 1.02 -17.66
C ARG A 49 0.36 1.39 -16.45
N LEU A 50 -0.76 0.69 -16.22
CA LEU A 50 -1.57 0.86 -15.02
C LEU A 50 -0.73 0.63 -13.75
N MET A 51 0.00 -0.48 -13.68
CA MET A 51 0.84 -0.80 -12.52
C MET A 51 1.95 0.25 -12.30
N GLN A 52 2.48 0.86 -13.36
CA GLN A 52 3.38 2.02 -13.23
C GLN A 52 2.69 3.23 -12.60
N ILE A 53 1.47 3.58 -13.04
CA ILE A 53 0.71 4.71 -12.48
C ILE A 53 0.40 4.50 -10.99
N LEU A 54 -0.04 3.29 -10.60
CA LEU A 54 -0.31 2.97 -9.18
C LEU A 54 0.96 3.04 -8.32
N VAL A 55 2.12 2.68 -8.88
CA VAL A 55 3.45 2.85 -8.26
C VAL A 55 3.82 4.33 -8.09
N ASP A 56 3.60 5.14 -9.11
CA ASP A 56 3.95 6.57 -9.11
C ASP A 56 3.04 7.36 -8.14
N GLU A 57 1.77 6.96 -7.99
CA GLU A 57 0.88 7.48 -6.95
C GLU A 57 1.34 7.06 -5.54
N GLY A 58 1.79 5.81 -5.36
CA GLY A 58 2.42 5.36 -4.12
C GLY A 58 3.67 6.19 -3.76
N MET A 59 4.50 6.52 -4.76
CA MET A 59 5.65 7.41 -4.57
C MET A 59 5.24 8.84 -4.17
N GLN A 60 4.14 9.37 -4.73
CA GLN A 60 3.59 10.67 -4.33
C GLN A 60 3.05 10.65 -2.89
N ARG A 61 2.34 9.59 -2.48
CA ARG A 61 1.93 9.38 -1.08
C ARG A 61 3.14 9.35 -0.14
N LEU A 62 4.17 8.61 -0.51
CA LEU A 62 5.42 8.54 0.25
C LEU A 62 6.11 9.91 0.36
N GLU A 63 6.12 10.71 -0.70
CA GLU A 63 6.67 12.08 -0.67
C GLU A 63 5.85 13.04 0.22
N ARG A 64 4.52 12.89 0.25
CA ARG A 64 3.65 13.62 1.19
C ARG A 64 3.96 13.25 2.65
N LEU A 65 4.18 11.97 2.95
CA LEU A 65 4.60 11.51 4.28
C LEU A 65 5.96 12.10 4.70
N HIS A 66 6.95 12.12 3.80
CA HIS A 66 8.24 12.77 4.06
C HIS A 66 8.07 14.25 4.40
N ARG A 67 7.25 14.98 3.63
CA ARG A 67 6.97 16.42 3.87
C ARG A 67 6.20 16.66 5.17
N LEU A 68 5.34 15.74 5.60
CA LEU A 68 4.67 15.82 6.91
C LEU A 68 5.65 15.53 8.06
N ALA A 69 6.46 14.49 7.96
CA ALA A 69 7.49 14.16 8.95
C ALA A 69 8.50 15.30 9.16
N GLN A 70 8.90 15.99 8.08
CA GLN A 70 9.74 17.19 8.14
C GLN A 70 9.06 18.34 8.90
N ARG A 71 7.79 18.63 8.63
CA ARG A 71 7.04 19.70 9.33
C ARG A 71 6.82 19.39 10.82
N LEU A 72 6.62 18.12 11.16
CA LEU A 72 6.50 17.63 12.54
C LEU A 72 7.86 17.44 13.25
N GLN A 73 8.98 17.85 12.62
CA GLN A 73 10.34 17.75 13.17
C GLN A 73 10.77 16.32 13.55
N CYS A 74 10.32 15.32 12.78
CA CYS A 74 10.72 13.91 12.93
C CYS A 74 11.50 13.39 11.69
N PRO A 75 12.67 13.97 11.34
CA PRO A 75 13.43 13.58 10.15
C PRO A 75 14.18 12.24 10.29
N ASP A 76 14.46 11.77 11.51
CA ASP A 76 15.25 10.54 11.72
C ASP A 76 14.47 9.26 11.35
N LEU A 77 13.14 9.36 11.21
CA LEU A 77 12.25 8.28 10.78
C LEU A 77 12.54 7.79 9.35
N LEU A 78 13.33 8.54 8.58
CA LEU A 78 13.65 8.24 7.18
C LEU A 78 14.69 7.11 7.02
N ALA A 79 15.47 6.81 8.07
CA ALA A 79 16.59 5.87 7.98
C ALA A 79 16.20 4.38 8.11
N THR A 80 15.00 4.08 8.62
CA THR A 80 14.61 2.72 9.08
C THR A 80 13.76 1.93 8.09
N VAL A 81 13.51 2.45 6.88
CA VAL A 81 12.76 1.76 5.83
C VAL A 81 13.57 0.61 5.24
N ASN A 82 13.46 -0.57 5.86
CA ASN A 82 14.09 -1.79 5.38
C ASN A 82 13.56 -2.18 3.99
N LYS A 83 14.47 -2.40 3.04
CA LYS A 83 14.16 -2.99 1.73
C LYS A 83 13.87 -4.49 1.93
N GLU A 84 12.61 -4.87 1.91
CA GLU A 84 12.22 -6.27 2.00
C GLU A 84 12.78 -7.05 0.78
N PRO A 85 13.54 -8.14 0.97
CA PRO A 85 14.16 -8.87 -0.13
C PRO A 85 13.10 -9.54 -1.00
N THR A 86 13.16 -9.31 -2.32
CA THR A 86 12.22 -9.93 -3.26
C THR A 86 12.37 -11.45 -3.26
N ARG A 87 11.42 -12.16 -2.65
CA ARG A 87 11.27 -13.60 -2.81
C ARG A 87 10.66 -13.91 -4.18
N ILE A 88 11.51 -13.85 -5.21
CA ILE A 88 11.22 -14.52 -6.49
C ILE A 88 11.40 -16.02 -6.23
N ASP A 89 10.34 -16.80 -6.42
CA ASP A 89 10.44 -18.25 -6.45
C ASP A 89 11.13 -18.67 -7.76
N PRO A 90 12.32 -19.32 -7.72
CA PRO A 90 13.05 -19.71 -8.92
C PRO A 90 12.37 -20.82 -9.73
N HIS A 91 11.34 -21.47 -9.19
CA HIS A 91 10.57 -22.52 -9.87
C HIS A 91 9.33 -21.98 -10.58
N ASN A 92 9.00 -20.69 -10.44
CA ASN A 92 7.83 -20.06 -11.05
C ASN A 92 8.22 -19.10 -12.19
N HIS A 93 7.36 -19.01 -13.21
CA HIS A 93 7.54 -18.04 -14.30
C HIS A 93 7.42 -16.61 -13.75
N PHE A 94 8.51 -15.84 -13.86
CA PHE A 94 8.54 -14.42 -13.46
C PHE A 94 7.52 -13.62 -14.29
N PHE A 95 7.65 -13.65 -15.61
CA PHE A 95 6.71 -13.00 -16.51
C PHE A 95 5.38 -13.75 -16.58
N VAL A 96 4.30 -12.99 -16.71
CA VAL A 96 3.01 -13.49 -17.16
C VAL A 96 3.15 -13.90 -18.62
N ILE A 97 2.76 -15.13 -18.97
CA ILE A 97 2.77 -15.64 -20.35
C ILE A 97 1.39 -16.04 -20.88
N ASP A 98 0.39 -16.15 -20.00
CA ASP A 98 -0.99 -16.51 -20.36
C ASP A 98 -2.03 -15.77 -19.49
N ARG A 99 -3.31 -15.91 -19.89
CA ARG A 99 -4.46 -15.26 -19.24
C ARG A 99 -4.76 -15.78 -17.84
N LEU A 100 -4.48 -17.04 -17.53
CA LEU A 100 -4.70 -17.61 -16.20
C LEU A 100 -3.68 -17.03 -15.21
N MET A 101 -2.39 -16.99 -15.59
CA MET A 101 -1.35 -16.30 -14.84
C MET A 101 -1.69 -14.82 -14.62
N ALA A 102 -2.19 -14.14 -15.65
CA ALA A 102 -2.62 -12.75 -15.56
C ALA A 102 -3.78 -12.56 -14.56
N CYS A 103 -4.82 -13.41 -14.61
CA CYS A 103 -5.93 -13.41 -13.65
C CYS A 103 -5.48 -13.70 -12.21
N VAL A 104 -4.51 -14.60 -12.01
CA VAL A 104 -3.93 -14.90 -10.69
C VAL A 104 -3.14 -13.69 -10.17
N ALA A 105 -2.26 -13.11 -10.98
CA ALA A 105 -1.45 -11.95 -10.60
C ALA A 105 -2.30 -10.70 -10.29
N LEU A 106 -3.37 -10.45 -11.05
CA LEU A 106 -4.35 -9.40 -10.72
C LEU A 106 -5.15 -9.71 -9.45
N SER A 107 -5.44 -10.98 -9.16
CA SER A 107 -6.14 -11.36 -7.93
C SER A 107 -5.26 -11.22 -6.69
N GLN A 108 -3.96 -11.53 -6.81
CA GLN A 108 -2.95 -11.24 -5.78
C GLN A 108 -2.85 -9.74 -5.52
N ALA A 109 -2.71 -8.93 -6.57
CA ALA A 109 -2.66 -7.47 -6.47
C ALA A 109 -3.92 -6.89 -5.80
N LEU A 110 -5.11 -7.35 -6.18
CA LEU A 110 -6.38 -6.92 -5.57
C LEU A 110 -6.49 -7.32 -4.10
N GLN A 111 -5.97 -8.49 -3.70
CA GLN A 111 -5.89 -8.88 -2.29
C GLN A 111 -4.94 -7.94 -1.52
N GLU A 112 -3.75 -7.68 -2.06
CA GLU A 112 -2.77 -6.80 -1.42
C GLU A 112 -3.29 -5.37 -1.25
N GLU A 113 -3.99 -4.82 -2.25
CA GLU A 113 -4.63 -3.50 -2.13
C GLU A 113 -5.81 -3.50 -1.14
N GLY A 114 -6.52 -4.63 -0.99
CA GLY A 114 -7.50 -4.82 0.09
C GLY A 114 -6.87 -4.89 1.48
N GLU A 115 -5.71 -5.55 1.60
CA GLU A 115 -4.90 -5.57 2.83
C GLU A 115 -4.38 -4.16 3.17
N ALA A 116 -3.95 -3.38 2.16
CA ALA A 116 -3.57 -1.98 2.31
C ALA A 116 -4.73 -1.10 2.81
N LEU A 117 -5.89 -1.19 2.18
CA LEU A 117 -7.09 -0.44 2.59
C LEU A 117 -7.51 -0.77 4.03
N ASN A 118 -7.38 -2.04 4.44
CA ASN A 118 -7.62 -2.47 5.80
C ASN A 118 -6.57 -1.93 6.79
N PHE A 119 -5.28 -1.93 6.42
CA PHE A 119 -4.20 -1.30 7.18
C PHE A 119 -4.49 0.20 7.42
N TYR A 120 -4.83 0.97 6.38
CA TYR A 120 -5.21 2.37 6.51
C TYR A 120 -6.44 2.54 7.41
N SER A 121 -7.50 1.76 7.16
CA SER A 121 -8.75 1.82 7.95
C SER A 121 -8.55 1.52 9.44
N GLN A 122 -7.58 0.68 9.80
CA GLN A 122 -7.20 0.43 11.19
C GLN A 122 -6.33 1.56 11.75
N LEU A 123 -5.36 2.04 10.97
CA LEU A 123 -4.42 3.07 11.38
C LEU A 123 -5.11 4.43 11.60
N CYS A 124 -6.10 4.81 10.78
CA CYS A 124 -6.93 6.00 11.02
C CYS A 124 -7.64 5.92 12.39
N ARG A 125 -8.22 4.76 12.72
CA ARG A 125 -8.93 4.53 14.00
C ARG A 125 -8.01 4.53 15.23
N ALA A 126 -6.73 4.21 15.04
CA ALA A 126 -5.70 4.24 16.07
C ALA A 126 -4.93 5.58 16.12
N SER A 127 -5.18 6.50 15.19
CA SER A 127 -4.53 7.80 15.08
C SER A 127 -5.35 8.90 15.76
N ARG A 128 -4.69 10.03 16.04
CA ARG A 128 -5.38 11.26 16.47
C ARG A 128 -6.04 11.93 15.25
N PRO A 129 -7.16 12.66 15.42
CA PRO A 129 -7.74 13.48 14.37
C PRO A 129 -6.90 14.75 14.17
N ASP A 130 -5.77 14.61 13.48
CA ASP A 130 -4.81 15.66 13.16
C ASP A 130 -4.36 15.59 11.68
N GLU A 131 -3.28 16.31 11.33
CA GLU A 131 -2.73 16.32 9.97
C GLU A 131 -2.25 14.94 9.47
N VAL A 132 -1.89 14.01 10.36
CA VAL A 132 -1.56 12.64 9.97
C VAL A 132 -2.86 11.87 9.72
N GLY A 133 -3.84 11.97 10.62
CA GLY A 133 -5.16 11.31 10.46
C GLY A 133 -5.82 11.65 9.13
N ALA A 134 -5.94 12.95 8.80
CA ALA A 134 -6.52 13.40 7.55
C ALA A 134 -5.76 12.91 6.30
N LEU A 135 -4.42 12.79 6.38
CA LEU A 135 -3.60 12.26 5.30
C LEU A 135 -3.83 10.75 5.09
N LEU A 136 -4.08 9.99 6.16
CA LEU A 136 -4.41 8.56 6.07
C LEU A 136 -5.79 8.32 5.46
N ASP A 137 -6.79 9.15 5.78
CA ASP A 137 -8.13 9.06 5.19
C ASP A 137 -8.08 9.29 3.67
N GLU A 138 -7.37 10.32 3.20
CA GLU A 138 -7.10 10.51 1.75
C GLU A 138 -6.43 9.29 1.11
N PHE A 139 -5.52 8.62 1.82
CA PHE A 139 -4.82 7.45 1.30
C PHE A 139 -5.73 6.21 1.28
N ALA A 140 -6.64 6.07 2.24
CA ALA A 140 -7.68 5.05 2.22
C ALA A 140 -8.62 5.22 1.00
N GLU A 141 -9.06 6.44 0.70
CA GLU A 141 -9.87 6.73 -0.49
C GLU A 141 -9.14 6.38 -1.79
N GLN A 142 -7.85 6.73 -1.91
CA GLN A 142 -7.02 6.33 -3.06
C GLN A 142 -6.90 4.80 -3.19
N ARG A 143 -6.63 4.09 -2.09
CA ARG A 143 -6.52 2.63 -2.09
C ARG A 143 -7.85 1.94 -2.44
N LEU A 144 -8.99 2.51 -2.04
CA LEU A 144 -10.31 2.03 -2.47
C LEU A 144 -10.50 2.16 -3.99
N ILE A 145 -10.07 3.27 -4.60
CA ILE A 145 -10.08 3.47 -6.05
C ILE A 145 -9.13 2.48 -6.74
N HIS A 146 -7.95 2.22 -6.18
CA HIS A 146 -6.99 1.24 -6.70
C HIS A 146 -7.60 -0.18 -6.74
N CYS A 147 -8.28 -0.60 -5.67
CA CYS A 147 -9.05 -1.85 -5.64
C CYS A 147 -10.10 -1.93 -6.76
N GLN A 148 -10.88 -0.86 -6.98
CA GLN A 148 -11.91 -0.84 -8.02
C GLN A 148 -11.31 -0.99 -9.43
N ILE A 149 -10.22 -0.27 -9.73
CA ILE A 149 -9.54 -0.34 -11.03
C ILE A 149 -8.94 -1.74 -11.26
N LEU A 150 -8.27 -2.33 -10.26
CA LEU A 150 -7.73 -3.69 -10.37
C LEU A 150 -8.82 -4.75 -10.54
N GLN A 151 -9.95 -4.60 -9.85
CA GLN A 151 -11.11 -5.47 -10.02
C GLN A 151 -11.68 -5.36 -11.45
N GLU A 152 -11.84 -4.15 -12.00
CA GLU A 152 -12.34 -3.96 -13.36
C GLU A 152 -11.37 -4.55 -14.40
N CYS A 153 -10.06 -4.30 -14.26
CA CYS A 153 -9.06 -4.90 -15.14
C CYS A 153 -9.13 -6.43 -15.13
N ARG A 154 -9.33 -7.06 -13.96
CA ARG A 154 -9.51 -8.52 -13.87
C ARG A 154 -10.81 -8.97 -14.53
N GLN A 155 -11.92 -8.26 -14.34
CA GLN A 155 -13.20 -8.59 -14.97
C GLN A 155 -13.13 -8.47 -16.50
N ARG A 156 -12.55 -7.39 -17.03
CA ARG A 156 -12.31 -7.22 -18.48
C ARG A 156 -11.44 -8.34 -19.05
N LEU A 157 -10.41 -8.75 -18.31
CA LEU A 157 -9.54 -9.86 -18.69
C LEU A 157 -10.26 -11.23 -18.66
N GLN A 158 -11.23 -11.42 -17.77
CA GLN A 158 -12.06 -12.63 -17.70
C GLN A 158 -13.14 -12.68 -18.81
N LEU A 159 -13.70 -11.53 -19.20
CA LEU A 159 -14.76 -11.41 -20.22
C LEU A 159 -14.26 -11.44 -21.66
N ALA A 160 -12.96 -11.26 -21.89
CA ALA A 160 -12.33 -11.30 -23.20
C ALA A 160 -11.77 -12.69 -23.57
N ALA A 161 -12.39 -13.76 -23.08
CA ALA A 161 -12.00 -15.18 -23.23
C ALA A 161 -13.17 -16.00 -23.79
#